data_AF-A0A346PHI8-F1
#
_entry.id   AF-A0A346PHI8-F1
#
_cell.length_a   1.000
_cell.length_b   1.000
_cell.length_c   1.000
_cell.angle_alpha   90.00
_cell.angle_beta   90.00
_cell.angle_gamma   90.00
#
_symmetry.space_group_name_H-M   'P 1'
#
loop_
_entity.id
_entity.type
_entity.pdbx_description
1 polymer ?
#
loop_
_entity_poly.entity_id
_entity_poly.type
_entity_poly.pdbx_seq_one_letter_code
_entity_poly.pdbx_strand_id
1 'polypeptide(L)' 'MATDGETPPQPPEDEMLPDEREIILERLDELEDADSHLTVEETAESLGIDLE' A
#
# COMPACT_ATOMS: atom_id res chain seq x y z
N MET A 1 -9.03 7.65 -14.26
CA MET A 1 -8.07 7.02 -13.33
C MET A 1 -7.96 7.96 -12.15
N ALA A 2 -8.20 7.50 -10.93
CA ALA A 2 -8.06 8.36 -9.75
C ALA A 2 -6.56 8.63 -9.55
N THR A 3 -6.13 9.84 -9.87
CA THR A 3 -4.77 10.34 -9.69
C THR A 3 -4.91 11.74 -9.11
N ASP A 4 -5.18 11.83 -7.81
CA ASP A 4 -5.01 13.05 -7.04
C ASP A 4 -5.24 12.73 -5.56
N GLY A 5 -4.21 12.30 -4.81
CA GLY A 5 -4.13 12.28 -3.33
C GLY A 5 -5.29 11.73 -2.48
N GLU A 6 -6.39 11.28 -3.08
CA GLU A 6 -7.60 10.82 -2.44
C GLU A 6 -7.30 9.41 -2.00
N THR A 7 -7.06 9.27 -0.70
CA THR A 7 -7.06 7.96 -0.07
C THR A 7 -8.41 7.32 -0.42
N PRO A 8 -8.43 6.20 -1.17
CA PRO A 8 -9.68 5.53 -1.48
C PRO A 8 -10.39 5.23 -0.15
N PRO A 9 -11.74 5.29 -0.11
CA PRO A 9 -12.47 5.00 1.10
C PRO A 9 -12.05 3.61 1.57
N GLN A 10 -11.42 3.55 2.75
CA GLN A 10 -11.08 2.29 3.38
C GLN A 10 -12.41 1.56 3.65
N PRO A 11 -12.51 0.25 3.34
CA PRO A 11 -13.67 -0.52 3.75
C PRO A 11 -13.81 -0.41 5.27
N PRO A 12 -15.03 -0.25 5.80
CA PRO A 12 -15.21 -0.06 7.22
C PRO A 12 -14.78 -1.32 7.99
N GLU A 13 -14.24 -1.15 9.20
CA GLU A 13 -13.61 -2.24 9.96
C GLU A 13 -14.57 -3.37 10.36
N ASP A 14 -15.88 -3.13 10.32
CA ASP A 14 -16.93 -4.11 10.57
C ASP A 14 -17.24 -4.99 9.35
N GLU A 15 -16.76 -4.61 8.16
CA GLU A 15 -16.82 -5.42 6.94
C GLU A 15 -15.59 -6.34 6.76
N MET A 16 -14.55 -6.18 7.59
CA MET A 16 -13.31 -6.97 7.52
C MET A 16 -13.27 -8.10 8.55
N LEU A 17 -12.64 -9.21 8.18
CA LEU A 17 -12.38 -10.31 9.12
C LEU A 17 -11.32 -9.89 10.17
N PRO A 18 -11.33 -10.47 11.39
CA PRO A 18 -10.37 -10.11 12.43
C PRO A 18 -8.90 -10.30 12.06
N ASP A 19 -8.59 -11.34 11.30
CA ASP A 19 -7.25 -11.65 10.77
C ASP A 19 -6.83 -10.67 9.67
N GLU A 20 -7.77 -10.27 8.79
CA GLU A 20 -7.51 -9.24 7.78
C GLU A 20 -7.14 -7.90 8.43
N ARG A 21 -7.86 -7.51 9.49
CA ARG A 21 -7.56 -6.28 10.25
C ARG A 21 -6.18 -6.31 10.90
N GLU A 22 -5.80 -7.44 11.49
CA GLU A 22 -4.48 -7.59 12.13
C GLU A 22 -3.34 -7.41 11.11
N ILE A 23 -3.46 -8.02 9.92
CA ILE A 23 -2.47 -7.90 8.85
C ILE A 23 -2.41 -6.46 8.30
N ILE A 24 -3.56 -5.81 8.13
CA ILE A 24 -3.60 -4.43 7.62
C ILE A 24 -2.89 -3.47 8.60
N LEU A 25 -3.08 -3.64 9.91
CA LEU A 25 -2.37 -2.85 10.92
C LEU A 25 -0.86 -3.07 10.86
N GLU A 26 -0.40 -4.32 10.77
CA GLU A 26 1.03 -4.64 10.60
C GLU A 26 1.63 -3.95 9.37
N ARG A 27 0.91 -3.96 8.24
CA ARG A 27 1.35 -3.32 7.00
C ARG A 27 1.31 -1.79 7.05
N LEU A 28 0.38 -1.20 7.79
CA LEU A 28 0.35 0.26 7.98
C LEU A 28 1.54 0.73 8.81
N ASP A 29 1.91 -0.03 9.85
CA ASP A 29 3.10 0.27 10.65
C ASP A 29 4.39 0.18 9.80
N GLU A 30 4.50 -0.83 8.92
CA GLU A 30 5.61 -0.91 7.94
C GLU A 30 5.62 0.31 6.99
N LEU A 31 4.45 0.74 6.52
CA LEU A 31 4.33 1.89 5.61
C LEU A 31 4.55 3.25 6.30
N GLU A 32 4.52 3.34 7.63
CA GLU A 32 4.93 4.57 8.34
C GLU A 32 6.47 4.76 8.30
N ASP A 33 7.23 3.66 8.17
CA ASP A 33 8.68 3.68 8.01
C ASP A 33 9.08 4.03 6.57
N ALA A 34 9.31 5.32 6.30
CA ALA A 34 9.72 5.82 5.00
C ALA A 34 11.05 5.23 4.49
N ASP A 35 11.93 4.75 5.38
CA ASP A 35 13.19 4.12 4.97
C ASP A 35 12.96 2.71 4.37
N SER A 36 11.79 2.13 4.60
CA SER A 36 11.38 0.83 4.04
C SER A 36 10.73 0.92 2.66
N HIS A 37 10.43 2.14 2.19
CA HIS A 37 9.69 2.36 0.96
C HIS A 37 10.59 2.16 -0.27
N LEU A 38 10.08 1.41 -1.25
CA LEU A 38 10.73 1.30 -2.55
C LEU A 38 10.37 2.51 -3.42
N THR A 39 11.35 2.98 -4.18
CA THR A 39 11.12 3.95 -5.24
C THR A 39 10.28 3.36 -6.37
N VAL A 40 9.72 4.22 -7.22
CA VAL A 40 8.95 3.80 -8.41
C VAL A 40 9.84 2.98 -9.33
N GLU A 41 11.10 3.39 -9.50
CA GLU A 41 12.10 2.72 -10.32
C GLU A 41 12.43 1.32 -9.79
N GLU A 42 12.70 1.18 -8.48
CA GLU A 42 12.98 -0.12 -7.85
C GLU A 42 11.76 -1.05 -7.93
N THR A 43 10.56 -0.49 -7.73
CA THR A 43 9.32 -1.26 -7.84
C THR A 43 9.11 -1.74 -9.28
N ALA A 44 9.33 -0.88 -10.27
CA ALA A 44 9.20 -1.24 -11.68
C ALA A 44 10.23 -2.30 -12.12
N GLU A 45 11.49 -2.17 -11.67
CA GLU A 45 12.53 -3.18 -11.90
C GLU A 45 12.11 -4.54 -11.31
N SER A 46 11.63 -4.55 -10.07
CA SER A 46 11.19 -5.79 -9.40
C SER A 46 10.03 -6.50 -10.11
N LEU A 47 9.17 -5.72 -10.79
CA LEU A 47 8.00 -6.20 -11.52
C LEU A 47 8.27 -6.43 -13.02
N GLY A 48 9.47 -6.11 -13.52
CA GLY A 48 9.81 -6.20 -14.94
C GLY A 48 9.01 -5.24 -15.81
N ILE A 49 8.68 -4.05 -15.29
CA ILE A 49 7.96 -2.99 -15.98
C ILE A 49 8.97 -2.00 -16.55
N ASP A 50 8.94 -1.76 -17.86
CA ASP A 50 9.71 -0.69 -18.49
C ASP A 50 9.02 0.67 -18.24
N LEU A 51 9.74 1.60 -17.61
CA LEU A 51 9.31 2.98 -17.42
C LEU A 51 9.82 3.83 -18.62
N GLU A 52 8.93 4.15 -19.56
CA GLU A 52 9.20 4.99 -20.75
C GLU A 52 9.09 6.49 -20.48
#